data_AF-A0A7X7C515-F1
#
_entry.id   AF-A0A7X7C515-F1
#
_cell.length_a   1.000
_cell.length_b   1.000
_cell.length_c   1.000
_cell.angle_alpha   90.00
_cell.angle_beta   90.00
_cell.angle_gamma   90.00
#
_symmetry.space_group_name_H-M   'P 1'
#
loop_
_entity.id
_entity.type
_entity.pdbx_description
1 polymer ?
#
loop_
_entity_poly.entity_id
_entity_poly.type
_entity_poly.pdbx_seq_one_letter_code
_entity_poly.pdbx_strand_id
1 'polypeptide(L)' 'DGFYDQELIYRIPEYDTKRGIITYNAKLQVINNHWYVSYHVNANNNDDHVDADIYRPRFLKLKRY' A
#
# COMPACT_ATOMS: atom_id res chain seq x y z
N ASP A 1 25.05 -13.48 -3.23
CA ASP A 1 24.51 -12.24 -3.82
C ASP A 1 23.05 -12.09 -3.44
N GLY A 2 22.69 -10.94 -2.88
CA GLY A 2 21.37 -10.66 -2.31
C GLY A 2 21.19 -9.15 -2.12
N PHE A 3 20.02 -8.74 -1.65
CA PHE A 3 19.74 -7.36 -1.28
C PHE A 3 20.09 -7.17 0.20
N TYR A 4 21.11 -6.37 0.49
CA TYR A 4 21.67 -6.25 1.85
C TYR A 4 21.36 -4.91 2.54
N ASP A 5 20.83 -3.93 1.80
CA ASP A 5 20.58 -2.56 2.29
C ASP A 5 19.09 -2.25 2.32
N GLN A 6 18.34 -2.96 3.19
CA GLN A 6 16.92 -2.70 3.35
C GLN A 6 16.69 -1.39 4.11
N GLU A 7 15.96 -0.46 3.48
CA GLU A 7 15.56 0.80 4.07
C GLU A 7 14.04 0.96 4.07
N LEU A 8 13.49 1.55 5.14
CA LEU A 8 12.11 2.00 5.16
C LEU A 8 11.98 3.33 4.40
N ILE A 9 11.49 3.29 3.17
CA ILE A 9 11.32 4.48 2.34
C ILE A 9 10.03 5.26 2.64
N TYR A 10 8.97 4.57 3.08
CA TYR A 10 7.67 5.17 3.34
C TYR A 10 6.78 4.24 4.16
N ARG A 11 5.96 4.79 5.05
CA ARG A 11 4.91 4.07 5.80
C ARG A 11 3.55 4.61 5.38
N ILE A 12 2.68 3.70 4.93
CA ILE A 12 1.32 4.01 4.48
C ILE A 12 0.46 4.40 5.70
N PRO A 13 -0.34 5.48 5.64
CA PRO A 13 -1.14 5.95 6.77
C PRO A 13 -2.41 5.12 7.03
N GLU A 14 -2.88 4.34 6.06
CA GLU A 14 -4.11 3.53 6.14
C GLU A 14 -4.01 2.32 7.10
N TYR A 15 -2.92 2.17 7.85
CA TYR A 15 -2.79 1.14 8.87
C TYR A 15 -3.49 1.55 10.17
N ASP A 16 -4.65 0.96 10.46
CA ASP A 16 -5.40 1.17 11.70
C ASP A 16 -5.66 -0.18 12.39
N THR A 17 -4.90 -0.47 13.44
CA THR A 17 -5.05 -1.71 14.22
C THR A 17 -6.33 -1.78 15.03
N LYS A 18 -6.94 -0.65 15.39
CA LYS A 18 -8.19 -0.61 16.15
C LYS A 18 -9.38 -1.00 15.28
N ARG A 19 -9.36 -0.61 14.01
CA ARG A 19 -10.34 -1.01 12.99
C ARG A 19 -9.97 -2.30 12.26
N GLY A 20 -8.79 -2.86 12.53
CA GLY A 20 -8.30 -4.06 11.86
C GLY A 20 -8.02 -3.85 10.37
N ILE A 21 -7.65 -2.62 9.99
CA ILE A 21 -7.30 -2.26 8.61
C ILE A 21 -5.85 -2.68 8.34
N ILE A 22 -5.66 -3.43 7.26
CA ILE A 22 -4.37 -3.94 6.81
C ILE A 22 -4.10 -3.54 5.36
N THR A 23 -2.84 -3.22 5.07
CA THR A 23 -2.37 -2.91 3.72
C THR A 23 -1.46 -4.03 3.22
N TYR A 24 -1.62 -4.45 1.98
CA TYR A 24 -0.89 -5.61 1.44
C TYR A 24 -0.71 -5.52 -0.08
N ASN A 25 0.05 -6.47 -0.63
CA ASN A 25 0.23 -6.64 -2.08
C ASN A 25 0.77 -5.37 -2.78
N ALA A 26 1.77 -4.73 -2.15
CA ALA A 26 2.46 -3.60 -2.76
C ALA A 26 3.22 -4.04 -4.03
N LYS A 27 3.01 -3.33 -5.14
CA LYS A 27 3.64 -3.60 -6.44
C LYS A 27 4.17 -2.31 -7.03
N LEU A 28 5.39 -2.37 -7.56
CA LEU A 28 6.00 -1.27 -8.32
C LEU A 28 5.57 -1.35 -9.79
N GLN A 29 5.12 -0.24 -10.36
CA GLN A 29 4.92 -0.05 -11.78
C GLN A 29 5.80 1.09 -12.30
N VAL A 30 6.38 0.91 -13.49
CA VAL A 30 7.15 1.95 -14.18
C VAL A 30 6.45 2.28 -15.49
N ILE A 31 5.97 3.51 -15.63
CA ILE A 31 5.22 3.99 -16.80
C ILE A 31 5.84 5.31 -17.24
N ASN A 32 6.32 5.41 -18.48
CA ASN A 32 6.93 6.62 -19.04
C ASN A 32 8.01 7.23 -18.12
N ASN A 33 8.90 6.39 -17.57
CA ASN A 33 9.94 6.78 -16.62
C ASN A 33 9.43 7.33 -15.26
N HIS A 34 8.12 7.23 -14.99
CA HIS A 34 7.53 7.51 -13.68
C HIS A 34 7.27 6.22 -12.92
N TRP A 35 7.54 6.26 -11.61
CA TRP A 35 7.42 5.11 -10.73
C TRP A 35 6.17 5.27 -9.87
N TYR A 36 5.36 4.22 -9.83
CA TYR A 36 4.14 4.15 -9.04
C TYR A 36 4.17 2.90 -8.17
N VAL A 37 3.67 3.00 -6.95
CA VAL A 37 3.41 1.85 -6.10
C VAL A 37 1.91 1.71 -5.97
N SER A 38 1.36 0.57 -6.39
CA SER A 38 -0.01 0.19 -6.07
C SER A 38 -0.02 -0.70 -4.84
N TYR A 39 -1.03 -0.59 -3.99
CA TYR A 39 -1.26 -1.55 -2.90
C TYR A 39 -2.76 -1.73 -2.66
N HIS A 40 -3.11 -2.81 -1.96
CA HIS A 40 -4.49 -3.10 -1.56
C HIS A 40 -4.68 -2.81 -0.08
N VAL A 41 -5.92 -2.52 0.29
CA VAL A 41 -6.36 -2.33 1.68
C VAL A 41 -7.48 -3.33 1.95
N ASN A 42 -7.51 -3.87 3.17
CA ASN A 42 -8.53 -4.82 3.63
C ASN A 42 -8.83 -4.52 5.10
N ALA A 43 -10.00 -4.95 5.58
CA ALA A 43 -10.40 -4.93 6.98
C ALA A 43 -10.62 -6.36 7.47
N ASN A 44 -10.28 -6.64 8.73
CA ASN A 44 -10.61 -7.90 9.37
C ASN A 44 -12.01 -7.89 10.01
N ASN A 45 -12.65 -6.72 10.12
CA ASN A 45 -13.95 -6.56 10.73
C ASN A 45 -15.06 -6.65 9.67
N ASN A 46 -16.02 -7.56 9.85
CA ASN A 46 -17.14 -7.76 8.94
C ASN A 46 -17.97 -6.49 8.71
N ASP A 47 -18.12 -5.64 9.73
CA ASP A 47 -18.89 -4.41 9.61
C ASP A 47 -18.26 -3.41 8.64
N ASP A 48 -16.94 -3.48 8.44
CA ASP A 48 -16.20 -2.62 7.52
C ASP A 48 -16.28 -3.11 6.05
N HIS A 49 -16.80 -4.33 5.79
CA HIS A 49 -16.99 -4.83 4.41
C HIS A 49 -18.06 -4.05 3.62
N VAL A 50 -18.92 -3.28 4.29
CA VAL A 50 -19.88 -2.39 3.62
C VAL A 50 -19.23 -1.14 3.06
N ASP A 51 -18.03 -0.77 3.53
CA ASP A 51 -17.28 0.38 3.05
C ASP A 51 -16.44 -0.01 1.83
N ALA A 52 -17.01 0.24 0.64
CA ALA A 52 -16.35 -0.02 -0.63
C ALA A 52 -15.05 0.78 -0.81
N ASP A 53 -14.82 1.86 -0.05
CA ASP A 53 -13.56 2.60 -0.13
C ASP A 53 -12.40 1.78 0.45
N ILE A 54 -12.65 0.84 1.37
CA ILE A 54 -11.61 -0.03 1.94
C ILE A 54 -11.06 -0.97 0.86
N TYR A 55 -11.91 -1.60 0.05
CA TYR A 55 -11.53 -2.70 -0.85
C TYR A 55 -11.09 -2.26 -2.26
N ARG A 56 -10.48 -1.07 -2.40
CA ARG A 56 -10.00 -0.59 -3.70
C ARG A 56 -8.49 -0.30 -3.73
N PRO A 57 -7.80 -0.55 -4.86
CA PRO A 57 -6.39 -0.26 -4.99
C PRO A 57 -6.09 1.22 -4.74
N ARG A 58 -4.95 1.47 -4.10
CA ARG A 58 -4.38 2.81 -3.89
C ARG A 58 -3.09 2.94 -4.66
N PHE A 59 -2.73 4.16 -5.05
CA PHE A 59 -1.55 4.45 -5.85
C PHE A 59 -0.73 5.58 -5.23
N LEU A 60 0.56 5.36 -5.09
CA LEU A 60 1.55 6.36 -4.69
C LEU A 60 2.47 6.64 -5.87
N LYS A 61 2.64 7.91 -6.24
CA LYS A 61 3.69 8.30 -7.19
C LYS A 61 4.98 8.51 -6.41
N LEU A 62 6.04 7.80 -6.79
CA LEU A 62 7.36 7.98 -6.17
C LEU A 62 8.09 9.14 -6.83
N LYS A 63 8.60 10.06 -6.02
CA LYS A 63 9.58 11.05 -6.48
C LYS A 63 10.95 10.39 -6.40
N ARG A 64 11.61 10.24 -7.54
CA ARG A 64 12.99 9.77 -7.59
C ARG A 64 13.89 10.94 -7.15
N TYR A 65 14.70 10.73 -6.13
CA TYR A 65 15.78 11.66 -5.74
C TYR A 65 16.99 11.45 -6.65
#